data_AF-E4QAI0-F1
#
_entry.id   AF-E4QAI0-F1
#
_cell.length_a   1.000
_cell.length_b   1.000
_cell.length_c   1.000
_cell.angle_alpha   90.00
_cell.angle_beta   90.00
_cell.angle_gamma   90.00
#
_symmetry.space_group_name_H-M   'P 1'
#
loop_
_entity.id
_entity.type
_entity.pdbx_description
1 polymer ?
#
loop_
_entity_poly.entity_id
_entity_poly.type
_entity_poly.pdbx_seq_one_letter_code
_entity_poly.pdbx_strand_id
1 'polypeptide(L)'
;MGFVALEVKELIDILLKNVDIPEIITKVEVNKNEVTVGVKPAAFLPQTPLKFTITSVQNKLSILFDPSKSLIIYGFLLGKLKDEKIEGIQLFKDRLEIDLQKILTGNVKGVRIDRVEVSSEGKIEIDFCCGQK
;
A
#
# COMPACT_ATOMS: atom_id res chain seq x y z
N MET A 1 8.09 15.59 -19.20
CA MET A 1 8.26 14.44 -18.29
C MET A 1 8.13 15.01 -16.88
N GLY A 2 7.23 14.46 -16.08
CA GLY A 2 6.98 14.84 -14.70
C GLY A 2 7.57 13.82 -13.74
N PHE A 3 7.82 14.26 -12.51
CA PHE A 3 8.43 13.46 -11.46
C PHE A 3 7.76 13.77 -10.13
N VAL A 4 7.47 12.73 -9.35
CA VAL A 4 7.06 12.84 -7.94
C VAL A 4 8.03 12.01 -7.09
N ALA A 5 8.51 12.60 -6.01
CA ALA A 5 9.19 11.88 -4.94
C ALA A 5 8.50 12.17 -3.61
N LEU A 6 8.35 11.14 -2.79
CA LEU A 6 7.82 11.21 -1.44
C LEU A 6 8.38 10.08 -0.60
N GLU A 7 8.27 10.20 0.72
CA GLU A 7 8.62 9.12 1.63
C GLU A 7 7.40 8.23 1.93
N VAL A 8 7.62 6.93 2.17
CA VAL A 8 6.58 5.99 2.64
C VAL A 8 5.87 6.57 3.87
N LYS A 9 6.61 7.23 4.77
CA LYS A 9 6.02 7.91 5.93
C LYS A 9 5.00 8.97 5.51
N GLU A 10 5.32 9.81 4.54
CA GLU A 10 4.41 10.86 4.05
C GLU A 10 3.17 10.25 3.40
N LEU A 11 3.34 9.17 2.61
CA LEU A 11 2.22 8.43 2.04
C LEU A 11 1.28 7.90 3.12
N ILE A 12 1.82 7.24 4.15
CA ILE A 12 1.01 6.71 5.26
C ILE A 12 0.35 7.85 6.03
N ASP A 13 1.05 8.95 6.32
CA ASP A 13 0.48 10.11 7.02
C ASP A 13 -0.68 10.73 6.22
N ILE A 14 -0.59 10.79 4.89
CA ILE A 14 -1.69 11.22 4.01
C ILE A 14 -2.86 10.25 4.12
N LEU A 15 -2.62 8.93 4.02
CA LEU A 15 -3.68 7.93 4.12
C LEU A 15 -4.40 8.02 5.47
N LEU A 16 -3.67 8.06 6.58
CA LEU A 16 -4.24 8.12 7.93
C LEU A 16 -5.07 9.40 8.20
N LYS A 17 -4.81 10.49 7.46
CA LYS A 17 -5.64 11.71 7.53
C LYS A 17 -6.94 11.61 6.74
N ASN A 18 -7.04 10.68 5.80
CA ASN A 18 -8.15 10.55 4.87
C ASN A 18 -8.99 9.28 5.10
N VAL A 19 -8.63 8.45 6.08
CA VAL A 19 -9.37 7.22 6.40
C VAL A 19 -9.74 7.18 7.87
N ASP A 20 -10.97 6.73 8.15
CA ASP A 20 -11.38 6.41 9.51
C ASP A 20 -10.66 5.15 9.98
N ILE A 21 -9.78 5.30 10.97
CA ILE A 21 -9.00 4.19 11.52
C ILE A 21 -9.91 3.39 12.45
N PRO A 22 -10.14 2.09 12.18
CA PRO A 22 -10.97 1.27 13.07
C PRO A 22 -10.32 1.11 14.45
N GLU A 23 -11.13 1.05 15.52
CA GLU A 23 -10.64 0.96 16.93
C GLU A 23 -9.70 -0.22 17.21
N ILE A 24 -9.79 -1.27 16.38
CA ILE A 24 -8.89 -2.43 16.44
C ILE A 24 -7.42 -2.05 16.15
N ILE A 25 -7.18 -0.95 15.43
CA ILE A 25 -5.84 -0.45 15.13
C ILE A 25 -5.41 0.46 16.26
N THR A 26 -4.39 0.02 16.98
CA THR A 26 -3.86 0.69 18.17
C THR A 26 -2.72 1.65 17.86
N LYS A 27 -1.94 1.35 16.82
CA LYS A 27 -0.83 2.19 16.37
C LYS A 27 -0.43 1.87 14.93
N VAL A 28 0.14 2.85 14.25
CA VAL A 28 0.82 2.70 12.96
C VAL A 28 2.19 3.34 13.08
N GLU A 29 3.23 2.56 12.84
CA GLU A 29 4.62 3.00 12.90
C GLU A 29 5.26 2.78 11.53
N VAL A 30 6.00 3.78 11.04
CA VAL A 30 6.71 3.70 9.77
C VAL A 30 8.20 3.83 10.05
N ASN A 31 8.98 2.87 9.53
CA ASN A 31 10.44 2.89 9.56
C ASN A 31 10.95 2.58 8.16
N LYS A 32 11.47 3.59 7.46
CA LYS A 32 11.88 3.47 6.07
C LYS A 32 10.74 2.92 5.20
N ASN A 33 10.97 1.80 4.51
CA ASN A 33 9.95 1.14 3.69
C ASN A 33 9.10 0.11 4.45
N GLU A 34 9.30 -0.04 5.76
CA GLU A 34 8.51 -0.92 6.60
C GLU A 34 7.40 -0.16 7.33
N VAL A 35 6.21 -0.73 7.32
CA VAL A 35 5.04 -0.24 8.07
C VAL A 35 4.61 -1.31 9.05
N THR A 36 4.53 -0.95 10.32
CA THR A 36 4.04 -1.83 11.39
C THR A 36 2.70 -1.31 11.90
N VAL A 37 1.67 -2.13 11.79
CA VAL A 37 0.32 -1.84 12.29
C VAL A 37 0.07 -2.69 13.53
N GLY A 38 -0.10 -2.06 14.68
CA GLY A 38 -0.48 -2.74 15.91
C GLY A 38 -1.98 -3.00 15.94
N VAL A 39 -2.39 -4.27 15.99
CA VAL A 39 -3.80 -4.67 15.99
C VAL A 39 -4.18 -5.31 17.33
N LYS A 40 -5.30 -4.89 17.93
CA LYS A 40 -5.89 -5.49 19.13
C LYS A 40 -7.32 -5.95 18.85
N PRO A 41 -7.51 -7.23 18.43
CA PRO A 41 -8.81 -7.73 17.99
C PRO A 41 -9.92 -7.72 19.05
N ALA A 42 -9.54 -7.87 20.32
CA ALA A 42 -10.45 -7.82 21.45
C ALA A 42 -9.70 -7.40 22.72
N ALA A 43 -10.43 -6.92 23.73
CA ALA A 43 -9.85 -6.44 24.98
C ALA A 43 -8.93 -7.47 25.68
N PHE A 44 -9.28 -8.75 25.55
CA PHE A 44 -8.62 -9.89 26.19
C PHE A 44 -7.55 -10.57 25.32
N LEU A 45 -7.37 -10.16 24.06
CA LEU A 45 -6.32 -10.69 23.19
C LEU A 45 -5.08 -9.79 23.22
N PRO A 46 -3.87 -10.37 23.11
CA PRO A 46 -2.65 -9.59 23.03
C PRO A 46 -2.62 -8.74 21.76
N GLN A 47 -1.99 -7.57 21.85
CA GLN A 47 -1.71 -6.75 20.69
C GLN A 47 -0.77 -7.53 19.75
N THR A 48 -1.13 -7.59 18.47
CA THR A 48 -0.36 -8.28 17.45
C THR A 48 0.18 -7.26 16.45
N PRO A 49 1.50 -7.16 16.27
CA PRO A 49 2.08 -6.32 15.22
C PRO A 49 1.96 -7.03 13.87
N LEU A 50 1.32 -6.38 12.91
CA LEU A 50 1.32 -6.77 11.50
C LEU A 50 2.35 -5.91 10.78
N LYS A 51 3.37 -6.55 10.21
CA LYS A 51 4.43 -5.86 9.47
C LYS A 51 4.20 -6.00 7.98
N PHE A 52 4.46 -4.90 7.28
CA PHE A 52 4.35 -4.76 5.84
C PHE A 52 5.61 -4.12 5.30
N THR A 53 6.12 -4.62 4.18
CA THR A 53 7.26 -4.00 3.48
C THR A 53 6.77 -3.46 2.15
N ILE A 54 6.90 -2.16 1.96
CA ILE A 54 6.57 -1.50 0.70
C ILE A 54 7.79 -1.57 -0.21
N THR A 55 7.58 -2.08 -1.42
CA THR A 55 8.60 -2.17 -2.46
C THR A 55 7.95 -1.90 -3.82
N SER A 56 8.72 -2.03 -4.89
CA SER A 56 8.24 -1.90 -6.26
C SER A 56 8.60 -3.14 -7.07
N VAL A 57 7.67 -3.64 -7.88
CA VAL A 57 7.88 -4.74 -8.82
C VAL A 57 7.27 -4.37 -10.16
N GLN A 58 8.06 -4.35 -11.23
CA GLN A 58 7.60 -4.11 -12.60
C GLN A 58 6.68 -2.85 -12.72
N ASN A 59 7.12 -1.72 -12.16
CA ASN A 59 6.38 -0.44 -12.12
C ASN A 59 5.07 -0.45 -11.30
N LYS A 60 4.87 -1.43 -10.43
CA LYS A 60 3.78 -1.45 -9.44
C LYS A 60 4.34 -1.24 -8.05
N LEU A 61 3.53 -0.69 -7.16
CA LEU A 61 3.79 -0.81 -5.72
C LEU A 61 3.42 -2.23 -5.28
N SER A 62 4.29 -2.84 -4.48
CA SER A 62 4.09 -4.16 -3.91
C SER A 62 4.25 -4.06 -2.39
N ILE A 63 3.20 -4.44 -1.67
CA ILE A 63 3.17 -4.45 -0.21
C ILE A 63 3.29 -5.90 0.23
N LEU A 64 4.49 -6.29 0.67
CA LEU A 64 4.78 -7.64 1.13
C LEU A 64 4.29 -7.83 2.57
N PHE A 65 3.69 -8.98 2.85
CA PHE A 65 3.23 -9.34 4.18
C PHE A 65 4.35 -10.04 4.96
N ASP A 66 4.39 -9.83 6.28
CA ASP A 66 5.19 -10.67 7.18
C ASP A 66 4.87 -12.16 6.93
N PRO A 67 5.84 -13.00 6.52
CA PRO A 67 5.59 -14.40 6.21
C PRO A 67 4.90 -15.16 7.35
N SER A 68 5.23 -14.83 8.60
CA SER A 68 4.66 -15.46 9.80
C SER A 68 3.18 -15.15 10.01
N LYS A 69 2.66 -14.09 9.39
CA LYS A 69 1.28 -13.61 9.54
C LYS A 69 0.55 -13.44 8.20
N SER A 70 1.20 -13.83 7.09
CA SER A 70 0.71 -13.68 5.72
C SER A 70 -0.70 -14.22 5.52
N LEU A 71 -1.00 -15.43 6.01
CA LEU A 71 -2.33 -16.03 5.92
C LEU A 71 -3.42 -15.23 6.67
N ILE A 72 -3.09 -14.68 7.83
CA ILE A 72 -4.02 -13.87 8.63
C ILE A 72 -4.31 -12.55 7.90
N ILE A 73 -3.25 -11.89 7.44
CA ILE A 73 -3.34 -10.64 6.67
C ILE A 73 -4.16 -10.86 5.39
N TYR A 74 -3.83 -11.90 4.63
CA TYR A 74 -4.54 -12.26 3.41
C TYR A 74 -6.01 -12.56 3.67
N GLY A 75 -6.33 -13.38 4.69
CA GLY A 75 -7.71 -13.70 5.03
C GLY A 75 -8.55 -12.46 5.37
N PHE A 76 -7.96 -11.53 6.12
CA PHE A 76 -8.61 -10.25 6.45
C PHE A 76 -8.85 -9.38 5.21
N LEU A 77 -7.81 -9.16 4.39
CA LEU A 77 -7.90 -8.34 3.18
C LEU A 77 -8.82 -8.97 2.13
N LEU A 78 -8.78 -10.30 1.98
CA LEU A 78 -9.65 -11.02 1.05
C LEU A 78 -11.12 -10.82 1.44
N GLY A 79 -11.46 -10.91 2.72
CA GLY A 79 -12.82 -10.66 3.20
C GLY A 79 -13.32 -9.24 2.91
N LYS A 80 -12.42 -8.25 2.92
CA LYS A 80 -12.74 -6.85 2.60
C LYS A 80 -12.82 -6.56 1.11
N LEU A 81 -11.89 -7.13 0.33
CA LEU A 81 -11.77 -6.89 -1.11
C LEU A 81 -12.60 -7.88 -1.96
N LYS A 82 -13.27 -8.86 -1.36
CA LYS A 82 -14.00 -9.92 -2.07
C LYS A 82 -15.05 -9.36 -3.02
N ASP A 83 -15.76 -8.33 -2.57
CA ASP A 83 -16.87 -7.71 -3.30
C ASP A 83 -16.43 -6.42 -4.03
N GLU A 84 -15.28 -5.87 -3.66
CA GLU A 84 -14.70 -4.67 -4.26
C GLU A 84 -13.69 -5.05 -5.35
N LYS A 85 -14.17 -5.13 -6.61
CA LYS A 85 -13.28 -5.21 -7.77
C LYS A 85 -12.65 -3.84 -8.05
N ILE A 86 -11.63 -3.47 -7.27
CA ILE A 86 -10.88 -2.25 -7.49
C ILE A 86 -9.86 -2.49 -8.61
N GLU A 87 -10.07 -1.83 -9.74
CA GLU A 87 -9.13 -1.92 -10.87
C GLU A 87 -7.73 -1.43 -10.46
N GLY A 88 -6.71 -2.20 -10.81
CA GLY A 88 -5.33 -1.90 -10.44
C GLY A 88 -4.89 -2.44 -9.07
N ILE A 89 -5.79 -3.01 -8.27
CA ILE A 89 -5.41 -3.67 -7.01
C ILE A 89 -5.52 -5.19 -7.16
N GLN A 90 -4.46 -5.91 -6.79
CA GLN A 90 -4.42 -7.38 -6.84
C GLN A 90 -3.89 -7.94 -5.52
N LEU A 91 -4.72 -8.75 -4.84
CA LEU A 91 -4.35 -9.40 -3.59
C LEU A 91 -3.84 -10.82 -3.84
N PHE A 92 -2.63 -11.09 -3.35
CA PHE A 92 -2.00 -12.41 -3.31
C PHE A 92 -1.85 -12.88 -1.85
N LYS A 93 -1.55 -14.16 -1.64
CA LYS A 93 -1.42 -14.73 -0.29
C LYS A 93 -0.32 -14.10 0.56
N ASP A 94 0.71 -13.56 -0.09
CA ASP A 94 1.94 -13.04 0.48
C ASP A 94 2.12 -11.53 0.27
N ARG A 95 1.28 -10.91 -0.56
CA ARG A 95 1.43 -9.49 -0.91
C ARG A 95 0.15 -8.86 -1.48
N LEU A 96 0.13 -7.53 -1.50
CA LEU A 96 -0.83 -6.72 -2.25
C LEU A 96 -0.08 -5.94 -3.34
N GLU A 97 -0.47 -6.09 -4.60
CA GLU A 97 0.06 -5.32 -5.72
C GLU A 97 -0.89 -4.19 -6.12
N ILE A 98 -0.33 -3.03 -6.39
CA ILE A 98 -1.05 -1.81 -6.75
C ILE A 98 -0.42 -1.25 -8.03
N ASP A 99 -1.19 -1.32 -9.12
CA ASP A 99 -0.89 -0.75 -10.42
C ASP A 99 -1.42 0.68 -10.49
N LEU A 100 -0.53 1.65 -10.26
CA LEU A 100 -0.86 3.06 -10.26
C LEU A 100 -1.39 3.54 -11.61
N GLN A 101 -0.91 2.98 -12.73
CA GLN A 101 -1.42 3.34 -14.05
C GLN A 101 -2.92 3.01 -14.14
N LYS A 102 -3.32 1.81 -13.73
CA LYS A 102 -4.74 1.39 -13.78
C LYS A 102 -5.62 2.23 -12.85
N ILE A 103 -5.14 2.53 -11.64
CA ILE A 103 -5.87 3.38 -10.69
C ILE A 103 -6.07 4.80 -11.25
N LEU A 104 -5.06 5.35 -11.90
CA LEU A 104 -5.11 6.70 -12.47
C LEU A 104 -5.88 6.76 -13.78
N THR A 105 -5.91 5.69 -14.58
CA THR A 105 -6.58 5.69 -15.90
C THR A 105 -8.08 6.00 -15.80
N GLY A 106 -8.72 5.65 -14.67
CA GLY A 106 -10.11 6.01 -14.40
C GLY A 106 -10.33 7.48 -14.01
N ASN A 107 -9.29 8.18 -13.52
CA ASN A 107 -9.41 9.46 -12.83
C ASN A 107 -8.66 10.63 -13.50
N VAL A 108 -7.54 10.35 -14.19
CA VAL A 108 -6.64 11.36 -14.74
C VAL A 108 -6.26 10.97 -16.17
N LYS A 109 -6.93 11.60 -17.15
CA LYS A 109 -6.64 11.38 -18.58
C LYS A 109 -5.30 11.99 -18.97
N GLY A 110 -4.57 11.31 -19.86
CA GLY A 110 -3.34 11.83 -20.46
C GLY A 110 -2.08 11.68 -19.62
N VAL A 111 -2.17 11.08 -18.42
CA VAL A 111 -1.02 10.73 -17.58
C VAL A 111 -0.66 9.26 -17.79
N ARG A 112 0.61 9.02 -18.10
CA ARG A 112 1.19 7.68 -18.18
C ARG A 112 2.32 7.57 -17.17
N ILE A 113 2.26 6.56 -16.32
CA ILE A 113 3.30 6.17 -15.38
C ILE A 113 4.36 5.36 -16.12
N ASP A 114 5.58 5.85 -16.13
CA ASP A 114 6.72 5.24 -16.83
C ASP A 114 7.59 4.42 -15.88
N ARG A 115 7.71 4.85 -14.61
CA ARG A 115 8.46 4.14 -13.58
C ARG A 115 7.84 4.37 -12.20
N VAL A 116 7.84 3.32 -11.38
CA VAL A 116 7.57 3.39 -9.94
C VAL A 116 8.67 2.62 -9.24
N GLU A 117 9.38 3.29 -8.34
CA GLU A 117 10.49 2.71 -7.59
C GLU A 117 10.35 3.03 -6.11
N VAL A 118 10.58 2.03 -5.26
CA VAL A 118 10.60 2.19 -3.80
C VAL A 118 11.92 1.66 -3.27
N SER A 119 12.70 2.55 -2.67
CA SER A 119 13.99 2.20 -2.07
C SER A 119 13.82 1.58 -0.68
N SER A 120 14.85 0.86 -0.21
CA SER A 120 14.89 0.33 1.17
C SER A 120 14.91 1.42 2.24
N GLU A 121 15.25 2.66 1.89
CA GLU A 121 15.22 3.81 2.79
C GLU A 121 13.81 4.42 2.94
N GLY A 122 12.83 3.93 2.19
CA GLY A 122 11.45 4.41 2.25
C GLY A 122 11.11 5.46 1.21
N LYS A 123 12.07 5.86 0.36
CA LYS A 123 11.81 6.81 -0.72
C LYS A 123 11.02 6.14 -1.85
N ILE A 124 9.91 6.77 -2.24
CA ILE A 124 9.07 6.41 -3.39
C ILE A 124 9.34 7.43 -4.50
N GLU A 125 9.67 6.96 -5.69
CA GLU A 125 9.89 7.78 -6.88
C GLU A 125 8.97 7.32 -8.01
N ILE A 126 8.29 8.27 -8.64
CA ILE A 126 7.35 8.03 -9.73
C ILE A 126 7.69 8.96 -10.89
N ASP A 127 8.06 8.36 -12.02
CA ASP A 127 8.20 9.08 -13.28
C ASP A 127 6.91 8.94 -14.08
N PHE A 128 6.46 10.05 -14.65
CA PHE A 128 5.29 10.05 -15.51
C PHE A 128 5.47 10.99 -16.70
N CYS A 129 4.74 10.72 -17.77
CA CYS A 129 4.63 11.63 -18.89
C CYS A 129 3.18 12.09 -19.08
N CYS A 130 3.05 13.36 -19.48
CA CYS A 130 1.79 13.92 -19.91
C CYS A 130 1.82 13.95 -21.44
N GLY A 131 1.04 13.08 -22.08
CA GLY A 131 1.03 12.94 -23.53
C GLY A 131 -0.40 12.73 -24.02
N GLN A 132 -0.90 13.69 -24.79
CA GLN A 132 -2.18 13.57 -25.48
C GLN A 132 -2.13 12.39 -26.46
N LYS A 133 -3.13 11.51 -26.36
CA LYS A 133 -3.74 10.88 -27.53
C LYS A 133 -5.25 11.09 -27.43
#